data_AF-A0A7J9EE22-F1
#
_entry.id   AF-A0A7J9EE22-F1
#
_cell.length_a   1.000
_cell.length_b   1.000
_cell.length_c   1.000
_cell.angle_alpha   90.00
_cell.angle_beta   90.00
_cell.angle_gamma   90.00
#
_symmetry.space_group_name_H-M   'P 1'
#
loop_
_entity.id
_entity.type
_entity.pdbx_description
1 polymer ?
#
loop_
_entity_poly.entity_id
_entity_poly.type
_entity_poly.pdbx_seq_one_letter_code
_entity_poly.pdbx_strand_id
1 'polypeptide(L)'
;SIGVLKRLKLLNLKDCKSLWSLPTKIGMESLEKLILSGCSNLKRFPEIDGKMECLLRIYLDGTRIEQLPSSIGNLSSLVLLNLKDCRNLVGLPWSIVGVQV
;
A
#
# COMPACT_ATOMS: atom_id res chain seq x y z
N SER A 1 8.75 9.11 13.23
CA SER A 1 7.99 8.63 12.05
C SER A 1 7.66 7.16 12.25
N ILE A 2 6.49 6.66 11.83
CA ILE A 2 6.11 5.25 12.00
C ILE A 2 7.07 4.27 11.30
N GLY A 3 7.79 4.74 10.28
CA GLY A 3 8.79 3.96 9.55
C GLY A 3 10.00 3.51 10.37
N VAL A 4 10.19 4.01 11.60
CA VAL A 4 11.30 3.56 12.48
C VAL A 4 10.91 2.36 13.35
N LEU A 5 9.64 1.95 13.34
CA LEU A 5 9.14 0.87 14.19
C LEU A 5 9.52 -0.50 13.60
N LYS A 6 10.74 -0.96 13.89
CA LYS A 6 11.33 -2.21 13.37
C LYS A 6 10.57 -3.49 13.68
N ARG A 7 9.55 -3.46 14.56
CA ARG A 7 8.76 -4.63 14.95
C ARG A 7 7.28 -4.51 14.59
N LEU A 8 6.89 -3.44 13.89
CA LEU A 8 5.50 -3.21 13.52
C LEU A 8 5.10 -4.20 12.43
N LYS A 9 4.20 -5.14 12.75
CA LYS A 9 3.67 -6.14 11.82
C LYS A 9 2.39 -5.71 11.12
N LEU A 10 1.59 -4.88 11.79
CA LEU A 10 0.31 -4.41 11.30
C LEU A 10 0.23 -2.90 11.43
N LEU A 11 -0.05 -2.23 10.31
CA LEU A 11 -0.44 -0.83 10.28
C LEU A 11 -1.87 -0.74 9.78
N ASN A 12 -2.78 -0.32 10.65
CA ASN A 12 -4.18 -0.14 10.33
C ASN A 12 -4.56 1.33 10.43
N LEU A 13 -4.89 1.93 9.29
CA LEU A 13 -5.40 3.28 9.15
C LEU A 13 -6.78 3.27 8.48
N LYS A 14 -7.53 2.17 8.62
CA LYS A 14 -8.86 2.01 8.04
C LYS A 14 -9.75 3.21 8.39
N ASP A 15 -10.50 3.69 7.41
CA ASP A 15 -11.45 4.80 7.52
C ASP A 15 -10.83 6.12 8.00
N CYS A 16 -9.51 6.30 7.92
CA CYS A 16 -8.86 7.59 8.10
C CYS A 16 -9.18 8.52 6.93
N LYS A 17 -10.42 9.04 6.88
CA LYS A 17 -10.93 9.88 5.79
C LYS A 17 -10.15 11.18 5.61
N SER A 18 -9.48 11.68 6.65
CA SER A 18 -8.61 12.86 6.56
C SER A 18 -7.20 12.54 6.03
N LEU A 19 -6.85 11.25 5.83
CA LEU A 19 -5.58 10.85 5.27
C LEU A 19 -5.56 11.18 3.77
N TRP A 20 -4.81 12.21 3.42
CA TRP A 20 -4.66 12.68 2.03
C TRP A 20 -3.35 12.19 1.39
N SER A 21 -2.34 11.91 2.21
CA SER A 21 -1.03 11.43 1.78
C SER A 21 -0.37 10.54 2.82
N LEU A 22 0.51 9.68 2.36
CA LEU A 22 1.55 9.02 3.15
C LEU A 22 2.89 9.74 2.87
N PRO A 23 3.94 9.54 3.69
CA PRO A 23 5.30 9.97 3.33
C PRO A 23 5.66 9.51 1.92
N THR A 24 6.38 10.32 1.14
CA THR A 24 6.65 10.05 -0.29
C THR A 24 7.32 8.71 -0.56
N LYS A 25 8.08 8.20 0.41
CA LYS A 25 8.72 6.89 0.42
C LYS A 25 8.43 6.17 1.75
N ILE A 26 8.22 4.86 1.69
CA ILE A 26 8.07 4.02 2.88
C ILE A 26 9.00 2.80 2.82
N GLY A 27 9.57 2.45 3.97
CA GLY A 27 10.31 1.20 4.19
C GLY A 27 10.00 0.70 5.59
N MET A 28 9.24 -0.38 5.71
CA MET A 28 8.88 -1.00 6.99
C MET A 28 9.21 -2.49 6.93
N GLU A 29 10.44 -2.84 7.33
CA GLU A 29 11.06 -4.16 7.14
C GLU A 29 10.21 -5.32 7.67
N SER A 30 9.57 -5.15 8.83
CA SER A 30 8.77 -6.19 9.49
C SER A 30 7.27 -6.10 9.23
N LEU A 31 6.81 -5.16 8.40
CA LEU A 31 5.37 -4.99 8.19
C LEU A 31 4.83 -6.14 7.35
N GLU A 32 3.80 -6.81 7.87
CA GLU A 32 3.14 -7.95 7.22
C GLU A 32 1.80 -7.54 6.58
N LYS A 33 1.12 -6.55 7.16
CA LYS A 33 -0.20 -6.09 6.71
C LYS A 33 -0.34 -4.58 6.79
N LEU A 34 -0.74 -3.97 5.68
CA LEU A 34 -1.08 -2.55 5.57
C LEU A 34 -2.56 -2.40 5.22
N ILE A 35 -3.33 -1.72 6.07
CA ILE A 35 -4.76 -1.47 5.87
C ILE A 35 -4.99 0.03 5.72
N LEU A 36 -5.40 0.44 4.52
CA LEU A 36 -5.80 1.79 4.16
C LEU A 36 -7.24 1.83 3.62
N SER A 37 -8.00 0.75 3.79
CA SER A 37 -9.39 0.64 3.33
C SER A 37 -10.23 1.82 3.81
N GLY A 38 -11.04 2.39 2.93
CA GLY A 38 -11.91 3.52 3.27
C GLY A 38 -11.19 4.86 3.50
N CYS A 39 -9.86 4.95 3.28
CA CYS A 39 -9.13 6.23 3.23
C CYS A 39 -9.50 7.01 1.97
N SER A 40 -10.72 7.55 1.95
CA SER A 40 -11.36 8.10 0.76
C SER A 40 -10.68 9.33 0.18
N ASN A 41 -9.77 9.99 0.90
CA ASN A 41 -9.01 11.14 0.38
C ASN A 41 -7.59 10.79 -0.09
N LEU A 42 -7.16 9.53 0.06
CA LEU A 42 -5.85 9.08 -0.38
C LEU A 42 -5.85 8.88 -1.89
N LYS A 43 -5.06 9.70 -2.60
CA LYS A 43 -4.98 9.70 -4.07
C LYS A 43 -3.75 8.98 -4.63
N ARG A 44 -2.69 8.85 -3.83
CA ARG A 44 -1.41 8.28 -4.25
C ARG A 44 -0.89 7.33 -3.20
N PHE A 45 -0.37 6.20 -3.67
CA PHE A 45 0.41 5.28 -2.85
C PHE A 45 1.89 5.71 -2.88
N PRO A 46 2.63 5.64 -1.77
CA PRO A 46 4.03 6.06 -1.72
C PRO A 46 4.96 5.10 -2.44
N GLU A 47 6.10 5.60 -2.90
CA GLU A 47 7.17 4.75 -3.41
C GLU A 47 7.67 3.79 -2.32
N ILE A 48 8.00 2.55 -2.70
CA ILE A 48 8.62 1.58 -1.81
C ILE A 48 10.13 1.79 -1.80
N ASP A 49 10.69 2.06 -0.62
CA ASP A 49 12.11 2.22 -0.39
C ASP A 49 12.69 0.98 0.30
N GLY A 50 13.79 0.45 -0.24
CA GLY A 50 14.35 -0.82 0.20
C GLY A 50 13.42 -2.03 -0.04
N LYS A 51 13.66 -3.11 0.71
CA LYS A 51 12.87 -4.35 0.57
C LYS A 51 11.93 -4.52 1.77
N MET A 52 10.63 -4.30 1.56
CA MET A 52 9.58 -4.65 2.52
C MET A 52 9.24 -6.15 2.40
N GLU A 53 10.25 -7.01 2.62
CA GLU A 53 10.18 -8.45 2.33
C GLU A 53 9.12 -9.20 3.16
N CYS A 54 8.65 -8.63 4.27
CA CYS A 54 7.61 -9.25 5.08
C CYS A 54 6.18 -8.88 4.64
N LEU A 55 5.99 -7.91 3.73
CA LEU A 55 4.66 -7.38 3.44
C LEU A 55 3.85 -8.36 2.58
N LEU A 56 2.85 -8.98 3.19
CA LEU A 56 2.02 -10.01 2.57
C LEU A 56 0.72 -9.46 1.99
N ARG A 57 0.14 -8.43 2.62
CA ARG A 57 -1.20 -7.95 2.28
C ARG A 57 -1.33 -6.44 2.35
N ILE A 58 -1.85 -5.86 1.28
CA ILE A 58 -2.22 -4.45 1.19
C ILE A 58 -3.72 -4.35 0.92
N TYR A 59 -4.41 -3.49 1.67
CA TYR A 59 -5.81 -3.17 1.46
C TYR A 59 -5.96 -1.69 1.14
N LEU A 60 -6.40 -1.39 -0.08
CA LEU A 60 -6.65 -0.04 -0.60
C LEU A 60 -8.12 0.15 -0.99
N ASP A 61 -8.98 -0.81 -0.65
CA ASP A 61 -10.37 -0.79 -1.08
C ASP A 61 -11.11 0.46 -0.60
N GLY A 62 -11.91 1.05 -1.50
CA GLY A 62 -12.62 2.30 -1.22
C GLY A 62 -11.73 3.54 -1.05
N THR A 63 -10.46 3.49 -1.47
CA THR A 63 -9.61 4.69 -1.61
C THR A 63 -9.87 5.41 -2.93
N ARG A 64 -9.31 6.62 -3.08
CA ARG A 64 -9.33 7.40 -4.33
C ARG A 64 -8.01 7.30 -5.10
N ILE A 65 -7.25 6.22 -4.91
CA ILE A 65 -5.97 6.04 -5.57
C ILE A 65 -6.14 6.07 -7.08
N GLU A 66 -5.32 6.90 -7.73
CA GLU A 66 -5.34 7.11 -9.18
C GLU A 66 -4.32 6.18 -9.88
N GLN A 67 -3.18 5.95 -9.22
CA GLN A 67 -2.07 5.13 -9.72
C GLN A 67 -1.30 4.48 -8.56
N LEU A 68 -0.67 3.33 -8.83
CA LEU A 68 0.33 2.72 -7.98
C LEU A 68 1.73 2.98 -8.55
N PRO A 69 2.76 3.20 -7.71
CA PRO A 69 4.13 3.35 -8.20
C PRO A 69 4.65 2.02 -8.77
N SER A 70 5.60 2.08 -9.71
CA SER A 70 6.23 0.88 -10.27
C SER A 70 6.97 0.05 -9.21
N SER A 71 7.45 0.71 -8.15
CA SER A 71 8.10 0.09 -6.99
C SER A 71 7.18 -0.85 -6.19
N ILE A 72 5.87 -0.86 -6.43
CA ILE A 72 4.98 -1.89 -5.88
C ILE A 72 5.42 -3.31 -6.28
N GLY A 73 6.05 -3.47 -7.44
CA GLY A 73 6.62 -4.73 -7.89
C GLY A 73 7.85 -5.19 -7.11
N ASN A 74 8.44 -4.33 -6.27
CA ASN A 74 9.53 -4.70 -5.37
C ASN A 74 9.04 -5.49 -4.14
N LEU A 75 7.72 -5.58 -3.93
CA LEU A 75 7.12 -6.31 -2.82
C LEU A 75 7.05 -7.81 -3.13
N SER A 76 8.21 -8.48 -3.11
CA SER A 76 8.37 -9.87 -3.53
C SER A 76 7.52 -10.90 -2.77
N SER A 77 7.08 -10.56 -1.55
CA SER A 77 6.26 -11.44 -0.71
C SER A 77 4.77 -11.07 -0.73
N LEU A 78 4.37 -10.08 -1.53
CA LEU A 78 2.99 -9.63 -1.59
C LEU A 78 2.11 -10.71 -2.22
N VAL A 79 1.15 -11.20 -1.44
CA VAL A 79 0.21 -12.23 -1.91
C VAL A 79 -1.12 -11.60 -2.31
N LEU A 80 -1.53 -10.52 -1.64
CA LEU A 80 -2.82 -9.88 -1.85
C LEU A 80 -2.71 -8.36 -1.89
N LEU A 81 -3.31 -7.77 -2.92
CA LEU A 81 -3.47 -6.34 -3.13
C LEU A 81 -4.95 -6.03 -3.39
N ASN A 82 -5.73 -5.73 -2.35
CA ASN A 82 -7.16 -5.46 -2.53
C ASN A 82 -7.37 -4.04 -3.07
N LEU A 83 -7.87 -3.95 -4.31
CA LEU A 83 -8.22 -2.70 -5.00
C LEU A 83 -9.72 -2.54 -5.26
N LYS A 84 -10.56 -3.33 -4.57
CA LYS A 84 -12.01 -3.25 -4.72
C LYS A 84 -12.50 -1.81 -4.48
N ASP A 85 -13.43 -1.34 -5.31
CA ASP A 85 -14.01 0.01 -5.21
C ASP A 85 -13.00 1.19 -5.38
N CYS A 86 -11.78 0.94 -5.88
CA CYS A 86 -10.83 1.99 -6.31
C CYS A 86 -11.22 2.59 -7.67
N ARG A 87 -12.32 3.36 -7.71
CA ARG A 87 -12.95 3.81 -8.97
C ARG A 87 -12.12 4.78 -9.82
N ASN A 88 -11.08 5.39 -9.25
CA ASN A 88 -10.21 6.35 -9.94
C ASN A 88 -8.93 5.71 -10.50
N LEU A 89 -8.69 4.42 -10.23
CA LEU A 89 -7.47 3.74 -10.64
C LEU A 89 -7.46 3.57 -12.15
N VAL A 90 -6.48 4.17 -12.83
CA VAL A 90 -6.40 4.20 -14.30
C VAL A 90 -5.77 2.92 -14.87
N GLY A 91 -5.01 2.19 -14.05
CA GLY A 91 -4.39 0.93 -14.44
C GLY A 91 -3.44 0.41 -13.38
N LEU A 92 -2.95 -0.82 -13.60
CA LEU A 92 -1.93 -1.43 -12.76
C LEU A 92 -0.55 -1.29 -13.43
N PRO A 93 0.52 -1.05 -12.66
CA PRO A 93 1.87 -1.11 -13.19
C PRO A 93 2.18 -2.54 -13.64
N TRP A 94 2.90 -2.67 -14.76
CA TRP A 94 3.32 -3.94 -15.35
C TRP A 94 4.22 -4.79 -14.43
N SER A 95 4.79 -4.17 -13.39
CA SER A 95 5.62 -4.81 -12.39
C SER A 95 4.85 -5.67 -11.38
N ILE A 96 3.51 -5.59 -11.34
CA ILE A 96 2.68 -6.51 -10.54
C ILE A 96 2.58 -7.85 -11.28
N VAL A 97 3.36 -8.83 -10.84
CA VAL A 97 3.35 -10.20 -11.37
C VAL A 97 3.02 -11.17 -10.24
N GLY A 98 2.07 -12.08 -10.47
CA GLY A 98 1.77 -13.17 -9.53
C GLY A 98 1.03 -12.77 -8.24
N VAL A 99 0.54 -11.53 -8.13
CA VAL A 99 -0.22 -11.04 -6.97
C VAL A 99 -1.72 -11.22 -7.20
N GLN A 100 -2.46 -11.67 -6.19
CA GLN A 100 -3.92 -11.65 -6.23
C GLN A 100 -4.42 -10.20 -6.02
N VAL A 101 -5.13 -9.67 -7.01
CA VAL A 101 -5.71 -8.30 -7.00
C VAL A 101 -7.23 -8.34 -6.83
#